data_AF-A0A0B5HJ02-F1
#
_entry.id   AF-A0A0B5HJ02-F1
#
_cell.length_a   1.000
_cell.length_b   1.000
_cell.length_c   1.000
_cell.angle_alpha   90.00
_cell.angle_beta   90.00
_cell.angle_gamma   90.00
#
_symmetry.space_group_name_H-M   'P 1'
#
loop_
_entity.id
_entity.type
_entity.pdbx_description
1 polymer ?
#
loop_
_entity_poly.entity_id
_entity_poly.type
_entity_poly.pdbx_seq_one_letter_code
_entity_poly.pdbx_strand_id
1 'polypeptide(L)' 'MEKIKYVCTSCNYDFSRKENIRFSKCPYCGKEGTVEVKKDNYASRLLNEVSDSG' A
#
# COMPACT_ATOMS: atom_id res chain seq x y z
N MET A 1 -0.62 14.01 3.20
CA MET A 1 -0.98 12.75 3.90
C MET A 1 -0.79 11.61 2.92
N GLU A 2 0.20 10.76 3.17
CA GLU A 2 0.48 9.60 2.33
C GLU A 2 -0.56 8.50 2.57
N LYS A 3 -1.07 7.91 1.47
CA LYS A 3 -1.98 6.77 1.51
C LYS A 3 -1.17 5.53 1.12
N ILE A 4 -1.13 4.56 2.02
CA ILE A 4 -0.55 3.24 1.75
C ILE A 4 -1.59 2.38 1.05
N LYS A 5 -1.17 1.70 -0.01
CA LYS A 5 -1.98 0.70 -0.70
C LYS A 5 -1.83 -0.65 -0.01
N TYR A 6 -2.92 -1.37 0.10
CA TYR A 6 -3.01 -2.69 0.70
C TYR A 6 -3.72 -3.63 -0.28
N VAL A 7 -3.41 -4.91 -0.19
CA VAL A 7 -4.02 -5.98 -0.99
C VAL A 7 -4.34 -7.17 -0.10
N CYS A 8 -5.53 -7.75 -0.28
CA CYS A 8 -5.88 -9.00 0.38
C CYS A 8 -5.46 -10.19 -0.47
N THR A 9 -4.60 -11.07 0.05
CA THR A 9 -4.13 -12.28 -0.66
C THR A 9 -5.21 -13.36 -0.81
N SER A 10 -6.28 -13.31 0.00
CA SER A 10 -7.34 -14.32 -0.08
C SER A 10 -8.49 -13.99 -1.03
N CYS A 11 -8.74 -12.70 -1.31
CA CYS A 11 -9.83 -12.29 -2.21
C CYS A 11 -9.39 -11.29 -3.28
N ASN A 12 -8.10 -10.98 -3.34
CA ASN A 12 -7.47 -10.04 -4.27
C ASN A 12 -8.02 -8.61 -4.23
N TYR A 13 -8.78 -8.24 -3.19
CA TYR A 13 -9.29 -6.89 -3.01
C TYR A 13 -8.17 -5.90 -2.69
N ASP A 14 -8.03 -4.84 -3.50
CA ASP A 14 -7.07 -3.76 -3.31
C ASP A 14 -7.73 -2.49 -2.75
N PHE A 15 -7.05 -1.82 -1.81
CA PHE A 15 -7.58 -0.61 -1.18
C PHE A 15 -6.48 0.29 -0.64
N SER A 16 -6.77 1.58 -0.44
CA SER A 16 -5.80 2.58 0.06
C SER A 16 -6.24 3.18 1.39
N ARG A 17 -5.33 3.27 2.37
CA ARG A 17 -5.61 3.81 3.71
C ARG A 17 -4.44 4.65 4.23
N LYS A 18 -4.69 5.41 5.30
CA LYS A 18 -3.64 6.19 5.97
C LYS A 18 -2.67 5.24 6.68
N GLU A 19 -1.38 5.60 6.71
CA GLU A 19 -0.28 4.79 7.27
C GLU A 19 -0.52 4.31 8.71
N ASN A 20 -1.22 5.08 9.53
CA ASN A 20 -1.45 4.77 10.94
C ASN A 20 -2.66 3.85 11.22
N ILE A 21 -3.28 3.27 10.20
CA ILE A 21 -4.38 2.33 10.41
C ILE A 21 -3.83 0.90 10.41
N ARG A 22 -3.97 0.20 11.54
CA ARG A 22 -3.71 -1.24 11.63
C ARG A 22 -5.00 -2.01 11.31
N PHE A 23 -4.88 -3.09 10.53
CA PHE A 23 -5.99 -3.98 10.21
C PHE A 23 -5.65 -5.38 10.69
N SER A 24 -6.53 -5.99 11.48
CA SER A 24 -6.42 -7.41 11.80
C SER A 24 -7.06 -8.29 10.72
N LYS A 25 -8.08 -7.76 10.02
CA LYS A 25 -8.89 -8.47 9.03
C LYS A 25 -9.11 -7.69 7.74
N CYS A 26 -9.31 -8.42 6.65
CA CYS A 26 -9.74 -7.86 5.37
C CYS A 26 -11.16 -7.28 5.50
N PRO A 27 -11.40 -6.03 5.08
CA PRO A 27 -12.73 -5.40 5.16
C PRO A 27 -13.74 -5.97 4.16
N TYR A 28 -13.27 -6.70 3.13
CA TYR A 28 -14.12 -7.26 2.09
C TYR A 28 -14.53 -8.71 2.39
N CYS A 29 -13.56 -9.60 2.60
CA CYS A 29 -13.83 -11.02 2.87
C CYS A 29 -13.83 -11.40 4.36
N GLY A 30 -13.43 -10.50 5.25
CA GLY A 30 -13.41 -10.75 6.70
C GLY A 30 -12.25 -11.60 7.21
N LYS A 31 -11.38 -12.13 6.34
CA LYS A 31 -10.26 -12.99 6.75
C LYS A 31 -9.14 -12.22 7.44
N GLU A 32 -8.62 -12.82 8.51
CA GLU A 32 -7.51 -12.29 9.31
C GLU A 32 -6.16 -12.71 8.74
N GLY A 33 -5.14 -11.86 8.90
CA GLY A 33 -3.77 -12.17 8.46
C GLY A 33 -3.56 -12.27 6.95
N THR A 34 -4.54 -11.88 6.12
CA THR A 34 -4.44 -11.96 4.66
C THR A 34 -4.20 -10.60 3.99
N VAL A 35 -4.03 -9.52 4.76
CA VAL A 35 -3.85 -8.15 4.22
C VAL A 35 -2.38 -7.80 4.22
N GLU A 36 -1.83 -7.51 3.04
CA GLU A 36 -0.44 -7.12 2.84
C GLU A 36 -0.34 -5.70 2.28
N VAL A 37 0.78 -5.01 2.56
CA VAL A 37 1.06 -3.69 1.97
C VAL A 37 1.45 -3.90 0.51
N LYS A 38 0.68 -3.31 -0.39
CA LYS A 38 1.04 -3.22 -1.80
C LYS A 38 2.02 -2.06 -1.93
N LYS A 39 3.32 -2.39 -1.94
CA LYS A 39 4.38 -1.44 -2.22
C LYS A 39 4.31 -1.02 -3.69
N ASP A 40 3.42 -0.10 -4.01
CA ASP A 40 3.54 0.65 -5.25
C ASP A 40 4.82 1.49 -5.12
N ASN A 41 5.79 1.26 -6.00
CA ASN A 41 7.07 1.99 -6.08
C ASN A 41 6.90 3.49 -6.44
N TYR A 42 5.80 4.12 -6.05
CA TYR A 42 5.52 5.53 -6.28
C TYR A 42 6.47 6.42 -5.47
N ALA A 43 6.78 6.04 -4.22
CA ALA A 43 7.77 6.74 -3.41
C ALA A 43 9.18 6.69 -4.04
N SER A 44 9.51 5.58 -4.71
CA SER A 44 10.77 5.41 -5.44
C SER A 44 10.85 6.24 -6.73
N ARG A 45 9.71 6.70 -7.28
CA ARG A 45 9.68 7.56 -8.48
C ARG A 45 9.93 9.03 -8.17
N LEU A 46 9.53 9.51 -6.99
CA LEU A 46 9.80 10.89 -6.55
C LEU A 46 11.27 11.15 -6.18
N LEU A 47 12.08 10.10 -6.02
CA LEU A 47 13.52 10.23 -5.72
C LEU A 47 14.40 10.31 -6.98
N ASN A 48 13.84 10.18 -8.18
CA ASN A 48 14.61 10.05 -9.43
C ASN A 48 14.45 11.26 -10.37
N GLU A 49 14.07 12.42 -9.83
CA GLU A 49 13.93 13.69 -10.58
C GLU A 49 14.98 14.73 -10.16
N VAL A 50 16.16 14.30 -9.68
CA VAL A 50 17.31 15.18 -9.42
C VAL A 50 18.63 14.58 -9.93
N SER A 51 18.69 14.16 -11.19
CA SER A 51 19.98 14.08 -11.88
C SER A 51 20.25 15.43 -12.53
N ASP A 52 20.89 16.29 -11.73
CA ASP A 52 21.53 17.55 -12.09
C ASP A 52 22.32 17.41 -13.39
N SER A 53 22.08 18.33 -14.31
CA SER A 53 22.80 18.43 -15.58
C SER A 53 24.16 19.08 -15.31
N GLY A 54 25.24 18.29 -15.41
CA GLY A 54 26.62 18.77 -15.37
C GLY A 54 27.37 18.43 -16.64
#